data_AF-A0A8J7WP10-F1
#
_entry.id   AF-A0A8J7WP10-F1
#
_cell.length_a   1.000
_cell.length_b   1.000
_cell.length_c   1.000
_cell.angle_alpha   90.00
_cell.angle_beta   90.00
_cell.angle_gamma   90.00
#
_symmetry.space_group_name_H-M   'P 1'
#
loop_
_entity.id
_entity.type
_entity.pdbx_description
1 polymer ?
#
loop_
_entity_poly.entity_id
_entity_poly.type
_entity_poly.pdbx_seq_one_letter_code
_entity_poly.pdbx_strand_id
1 'polypeptide(L)'
;MFFDLSPLEIVVLLGLAVVLFGPDKLPQAAASAARFLRQVRAFGENARADLRNELGPEFDGLDLQDLNPKTFVRKNLLGEGEQLRELRDDLNRDLRTFSSAEDVPAARREPSALATGERPPYDADAT
;
A
#
# COMPACT_ATOMS: atom_id res chain seq x y z
N MET A 1 11.56 -8.05 9.13
CA MET A 1 12.01 -7.95 7.73
C MET A 1 11.56 -6.64 7.04
N PHE A 2 10.67 -5.79 7.61
CA PHE A 2 10.28 -4.48 7.03
C PHE A 2 11.43 -3.50 6.75
N PHE A 3 12.58 -3.72 7.36
CA PHE A 3 13.76 -2.87 7.22
C PHE A 3 14.67 -3.26 6.05
N ASP A 4 14.35 -4.33 5.32
CA ASP A 4 15.07 -4.74 4.10
C ASP A 4 14.64 -3.92 2.86
N LEU A 5 14.19 -2.67 3.07
CA LEU A 5 13.87 -1.76 1.98
C LEU A 5 15.18 -1.08 1.57
N SER A 6 15.84 -1.59 0.53
CA SER A 6 17.05 -0.96 0.05
C SER A 6 16.72 0.40 -0.58
N PRO A 7 17.69 1.33 -0.62
CA PRO A 7 17.51 2.61 -1.31
C PRO A 7 17.03 2.45 -2.76
N LEU A 8 17.38 1.34 -3.42
CA LEU A 8 16.98 1.08 -4.80
C LEU A 8 15.50 0.69 -4.91
N GLU A 9 14.97 -0.15 -4.02
CA GLU A 9 13.52 -0.45 -4.02
C GLU A 9 12.68 0.79 -3.74
N ILE A 10 13.14 1.69 -2.86
CA ILE A 10 12.46 2.96 -2.62
C ILE A 10 12.34 3.77 -3.91
N VAL A 11 13.42 3.87 -4.69
CA VAL A 11 13.42 4.60 -5.96
C VAL A 11 12.45 3.96 -6.96
N VAL A 12 12.43 2.63 -7.05
CA VAL A 12 11.50 1.90 -7.94
C VAL A 12 10.05 2.14 -7.54
N LEU A 13 9.72 2.09 -6.25
CA LEU A 13 8.37 2.39 -5.74
C LEU A 13 7.96 3.84 -6.00
N LEU A 14 8.88 4.78 -5.82
CA LEU A 14 8.65 6.19 -6.12
C LEU A 14 8.40 6.41 -7.61
N GLY A 15 9.19 5.74 -8.46
CA GLY A 15 8.99 5.72 -9.90
C GLY A 15 7.62 5.16 -10.29
N LEU A 16 7.24 4.00 -9.73
CA LEU A 16 5.94 3.38 -9.98
C LEU A 16 4.79 4.28 -9.53
N ALA A 17 4.91 4.90 -8.36
CA ALA A 17 3.92 5.85 -7.87
C ALA A 17 3.79 7.06 -8.81
N VAL A 18 4.90 7.57 -9.34
CA VAL A 18 4.90 8.68 -10.31
C VAL A 18 4.23 8.25 -11.62
N VAL A 19 4.43 7.02 -12.09
CA VAL A 19 3.79 6.52 -13.32
C VAL A 19 2.28 6.35 -13.13
N LEU A 20 1.85 5.79 -11.98
CA LEU A 20 0.43 5.53 -11.71
C LEU A 20 -0.38 6.81 -11.46
N PHE A 21 0.16 7.73 -10.67
CA PHE A 21 -0.56 8.92 -10.21
C PHE A 21 -0.17 10.19 -10.97
N GLY A 22 1.06 10.24 -11.49
CA GLY A 22 1.67 11.43 -12.06
C GLY A 22 2.53 12.20 -11.03
N PRO A 23 3.65 12.82 -11.47
CA PRO A 23 4.58 13.52 -10.58
C PRO A 23 3.95 14.73 -9.89
N ASP A 24 2.95 15.35 -10.52
CA ASP A 24 2.27 16.53 -9.98
C ASP A 24 1.19 16.19 -8.94
N LYS A 25 0.62 14.99 -9.01
CA LYS A 25 -0.51 14.57 -8.16
C LYS A 25 -0.04 13.99 -6.83
N LEU A 26 1.08 13.27 -6.82
CA LEU A 26 1.67 12.73 -5.59
C LEU A 26 1.91 13.76 -4.48
N PRO A 27 2.60 14.90 -4.72
CA PRO A 27 2.83 15.89 -3.66
C PRO A 27 1.52 16.54 -3.20
N GLN A 28 0.55 16.73 -4.10
CA GLN A 28 -0.77 17.24 -3.75
C GLN A 28 -1.55 16.26 -2.87
N ALA A 29 -1.53 14.97 -3.21
CA ALA A 29 -2.17 13.91 -2.43
C ALA A 29 -1.56 13.78 -1.03
N ALA A 30 -0.22 13.76 -0.93
CA ALA A 30 0.50 13.74 0.34
C ALA A 30 0.17 14.96 1.22
N ALA A 31 0.12 16.16 0.62
CA ALA A 31 -0.25 17.37 1.33
C ALA A 31 -1.69 17.33 1.86
N SER A 32 -2.63 16.81 1.06
CA SER A 32 -4.02 16.63 1.47
C SER A 32 -4.16 15.61 2.60
N ALA A 33 -3.48 14.47 2.51
CA ALA A 33 -3.44 13.48 3.58
C ALA A 33 -2.86 14.05 4.87
N ALA A 34 -1.78 14.85 4.78
CA ALA A 34 -1.18 15.50 5.94
C ALA A 34 -2.13 16.53 6.61
N ARG A 35 -2.88 17.29 5.80
CA ARG A 35 -3.89 18.23 6.31
C ARG A 35 -5.06 17.49 6.98
N PHE A 36 -5.53 16.42 6.36
CA PHE A 36 -6.58 15.57 6.92
C PHE A 36 -6.15 14.98 8.27
N LEU A 37 -4.94 14.42 8.34
CA LEU A 37 -4.40 13.86 9.57
C LEU A 37 -4.28 14.90 10.70
N ARG A 38 -3.91 16.14 10.36
CA ARG A 38 -3.92 17.26 11.31
C ARG A 38 -5.31 17.59 11.82
N GLN A 39 -6.32 17.58 10.95
CA GLN A 39 -7.72 17.82 11.33
C GLN A 39 -8.27 16.71 12.21
N VAL A 40 -8.01 15.44 11.87
CA VAL A 40 -8.40 14.30 12.70
C VAL A 40 -7.78 14.39 14.09
N ARG A 41 -6.49 14.76 14.17
CA ARG A 41 -5.83 14.97 15.46
C ARG A 41 -6.49 16.09 16.27
N ALA A 42 -6.74 17.24 15.65
CA ALA A 42 -7.39 18.36 16.31
C ALA A 42 -8.81 18.00 16.80
N PHE A 43 -9.55 17.24 16.00
CA PHE A 43 -10.88 16.75 16.37
C PHE A 43 -10.84 15.83 17.59
N GLY A 44 -9.87 14.91 17.66
CA GLY A 44 -9.68 14.04 18.82
C GLY A 44 -9.29 14.81 20.09
N GLU A 45 -8.46 15.86 19.96
CA GLU A 45 -8.08 16.73 21.08
C GLU A 45 -9.28 17.55 21.59
N ASN A 46 -10.12 18.09 20.69
CA ASN A 46 -11.33 18.85 21.04
C ASN A 46 -12.41 17.96 21.66
N ALA A 47 -12.69 16.81 21.06
CA ALA A 47 -13.67 15.86 21.60
C ALA A 47 -13.28 15.39 23.01
N ARG A 48 -11.98 15.19 23.27
CA ARG A 48 -11.49 14.87 24.62
C ARG A 48 -11.70 16.04 25.59
N ALA A 49 -11.53 17.28 25.14
CA ALA A 49 -11.79 18.46 25.94
C ALA A 49 -13.29 18.60 26.28
N ASP A 50 -14.17 18.39 25.32
CA ASP A 50 -15.62 18.48 25.49
C ASP A 50 -16.15 17.39 26.42
N LEU A 51 -15.71 16.13 26.25
CA LEU A 51 -16.04 15.01 27.14
C LEU A 51 -15.60 15.27 28.59
N ARG A 52 -14.43 15.87 28.80
CA ARG A 52 -13.93 16.25 30.13
C ARG A 52 -14.78 17.35 30.77
N ASN A 53 -15.28 18.29 29.96
CA ASN A 53 -16.07 19.42 30.44
C ASN A 53 -17.51 19.01 30.79
N GLU A 54 -18.11 18.07 30.06
CA GLU A 54 -19.52 17.68 30.25
C GLU A 54 -19.73 16.51 31.22
N LEU A 55 -18.77 15.59 31.33
CA LEU A 55 -18.95 14.35 32.13
C LEU A 55 -18.15 14.35 33.45
N GLY A 56 -17.39 15.41 33.72
CA GLY A 56 -16.61 15.57 34.95
C GLY A 56 -15.31 14.75 34.98
N PRO A 57 -14.43 15.00 35.97
CA PRO A 57 -13.11 14.38 36.10
C PRO A 57 -13.14 12.86 36.35
N GLU A 58 -14.31 12.23 36.41
CA GLU A 58 -14.44 10.79 36.68
C GLU A 58 -14.18 9.93 35.42
N PHE A 59 -14.08 10.54 34.24
CA PHE A 59 -13.68 9.90 32.97
C PHE A 59 -12.22 10.12 32.59
N ASP A 60 -11.40 10.71 33.47
CA ASP A 60 -9.96 10.91 33.28
C ASP A 60 -9.19 9.57 33.09
N GLY A 61 -9.82 8.45 33.46
CA GLY A 61 -9.32 7.08 33.31
C GLY A 61 -9.72 6.36 32.02
N LEU A 62 -10.52 6.95 31.13
CA LEU A 62 -10.66 6.41 29.77
C LEU A 62 -9.38 6.75 29.02
N ASP A 63 -8.52 5.74 28.91
CA ASP A 63 -7.16 5.84 28.40
C ASP A 63 -7.13 6.03 26.87
N LEU A 64 -7.55 7.21 26.40
CA LEU A 64 -7.33 7.63 25.02
C LEU A 64 -5.84 7.88 24.72
N GLN A 65 -4.92 7.72 25.70
CA GLN A 65 -3.47 7.83 25.48
C GLN A 65 -2.85 6.54 24.94
N ASP A 66 -3.48 5.37 25.09
CA ASP A 66 -3.02 4.13 24.43
C ASP A 66 -3.36 4.11 22.92
N LEU A 67 -4.18 5.06 22.46
CA LEU A 67 -4.45 5.36 21.04
C LEU A 67 -3.52 6.43 20.46
N ASN A 68 -2.49 6.86 21.18
CA ASN A 68 -1.54 7.86 20.67
C ASN A 68 -0.76 7.24 19.50
N PRO A 69 -0.93 7.73 18.26
CA PRO A 69 -0.51 7.00 17.07
C PRO A 69 1.01 6.78 17.05
N LYS A 70 1.83 7.66 17.64
CA LYS A 70 3.28 7.43 17.76
C LYS A 70 3.63 6.27 18.68
N THR A 71 2.90 6.10 19.78
CA THR A 71 3.11 5.01 20.74
C THR A 71 2.50 3.73 20.22
N PHE A 72 1.33 3.79 19.58
CA PHE A 72 0.67 2.67 18.91
C PHE A 72 1.49 2.17 17.71
N VAL A 73 1.97 3.05 16.84
CA VAL A 73 2.91 2.74 15.75
C VAL A 73 4.19 2.17 16.32
N ARG A 74 4.74 2.71 17.41
CA ARG A 74 5.92 2.12 18.05
C ARG A 74 5.65 0.72 18.61
N LYS A 75 4.52 0.51 19.29
CA LYS A 75 4.17 -0.77 19.92
C LYS A 75 3.78 -1.82 18.86
N ASN A 76 3.08 -1.43 17.79
CA ASN A 76 2.65 -2.32 16.71
C ASN A 76 3.67 -2.49 15.57
N LEU A 77 4.44 -1.45 15.20
CA LEU A 77 5.50 -1.56 14.18
C LEU A 77 6.86 -2.00 14.74
N LEU A 78 7.20 -1.63 15.98
CA LEU A 78 8.52 -1.92 16.59
C LEU A 78 8.46 -2.93 17.73
N GLY A 79 7.30 -3.14 18.37
CA GLY A 79 7.16 -3.99 19.55
C GLY A 79 6.67 -5.41 19.25
N GLU A 80 5.42 -5.56 18.80
CA GLU A 80 4.67 -6.82 19.03
C GLU A 80 3.62 -7.15 17.95
N GLY A 81 3.79 -6.71 16.70
CA GLY A 81 2.82 -6.97 15.64
C GLY A 81 3.03 -8.30 14.88
N GLU A 82 2.77 -9.46 15.49
CA GLU A 82 2.76 -10.77 14.77
C GLU A 82 1.82 -10.73 13.55
N GLN A 83 0.64 -10.12 13.70
CA GLN A 83 -0.35 -9.96 12.63
C GLN A 83 0.18 -9.11 11.46
N LEU A 84 0.95 -8.04 11.75
CA LEU A 84 1.55 -7.20 10.72
C LEU A 84 2.73 -7.89 10.03
N ARG A 85 3.43 -8.79 10.74
CA ARG A 85 4.46 -9.64 10.14
C ARG A 85 3.85 -10.62 9.15
N GLU A 86 2.76 -11.28 9.53
CA GLU A 86 2.05 -12.23 8.67
C GLU A 86 1.51 -11.57 7.40
N LEU A 87 0.79 -10.45 7.53
CA LEU A 87 0.31 -9.68 6.37
C LEU A 87 1.45 -9.24 5.44
N ARG A 88 2.60 -8.91 6.01
CA ARG A 88 3.77 -8.51 5.22
C ARG A 88 4.41 -9.69 4.51
N ASP A 89 4.55 -10.82 5.19
CA ASP A 89 5.18 -11.99 4.61
C ASP A 89 4.31 -12.56 3.49
N ASP A 90 2.98 -12.52 3.62
CA ASP A 90 2.04 -12.81 2.53
C ASP A 90 2.22 -11.85 1.36
N LEU A 91 2.22 -10.54 1.62
CA LEU A 91 2.43 -9.55 0.56
C LEU A 91 3.80 -9.73 -0.13
N ASN A 92 4.85 -10.06 0.62
CA ASN A 92 6.19 -10.30 0.07
C ASN A 92 6.25 -11.60 -0.74
N ARG A 93 5.49 -12.63 -0.35
CA ARG A 93 5.34 -13.88 -1.10
C ARG A 93 4.59 -13.63 -2.41
N ASP A 94 3.53 -12.86 -2.36
CA ASP A 94 2.77 -12.46 -3.53
C ASP A 94 3.66 -11.66 -4.49
N LEU A 95 4.35 -10.63 -4.01
CA LEU A 95 5.29 -9.84 -4.80
C LEU A 95 6.39 -10.70 -5.42
N ARG A 96 6.97 -11.65 -4.68
CA ARG A 96 7.95 -12.61 -5.23
C ARG A 96 7.34 -13.54 -6.27
N THR A 97 6.09 -13.94 -6.08
CA THR A 97 5.35 -14.76 -7.06
C THR A 97 5.11 -13.96 -8.34
N PHE A 98 4.75 -12.67 -8.23
CA PHE A 98 4.62 -11.78 -9.39
C PHE A 98 5.97 -11.50 -10.07
N SER A 99 7.04 -11.27 -9.31
CA SER A 99 8.39 -11.08 -9.85
C SER A 99 9.00 -12.36 -10.44
N SER A 100 8.63 -13.53 -9.91
CA SER A 100 9.06 -14.83 -10.47
C SER A 100 8.17 -15.28 -11.62
N ALA A 101 6.94 -14.74 -11.73
CA ALA A 101 6.05 -14.97 -12.86
C ALA A 101 6.44 -14.15 -14.10
N GLU A 102 7.46 -13.28 -14.01
CA GLU A 102 8.17 -12.78 -15.21
C GLU A 102 9.07 -13.86 -15.84
N ASP A 103 9.35 -14.96 -15.13
CA ASP A 103 9.87 -16.19 -15.72
C ASP A 103 8.69 -17.08 -16.13
N VAL A 104 7.83 -16.54 -17.00
CA VAL A 104 7.12 -17.41 -17.94
C VAL A 104 8.24 -18.14 -18.66
N PRO A 105 8.40 -19.49 -18.53
CA PRO A 105 9.21 -20.18 -19.49
C PRO A 105 8.58 -19.78 -20.80
N ALA A 106 9.33 -19.06 -21.62
CA ALA A 106 8.99 -18.87 -22.99
C ALA A 106 9.00 -20.29 -23.58
N ALA A 107 7.91 -21.04 -23.40
CA ALA A 107 7.23 -21.66 -24.49
C ALA A 107 6.90 -20.51 -25.43
N ARG A 108 7.96 -20.08 -26.10
CA ARG A 108 8.01 -19.35 -27.32
C ARG A 108 7.23 -20.24 -28.27
N ARG A 109 5.90 -20.16 -28.18
CA ARG A 109 5.06 -20.23 -29.35
C ARG A 109 5.47 -18.97 -30.09
N GLU A 110 6.56 -19.10 -30.86
CA GLU A 110 6.68 -18.22 -32.00
C GLU A 110 5.34 -18.35 -32.71
N PRO A 111 4.62 -17.25 -32.99
CA PRO A 111 3.70 -17.32 -34.09
C PRO A 111 4.61 -17.74 -35.24
N SER A 112 4.52 -19.01 -35.67
CA SER A 112 5.18 -19.44 -36.90
C SER A 112 4.73 -18.43 -37.93
N ALA A 113 5.61 -17.50 -38.29
CA ALA A 113 5.31 -16.50 -39.29
C ALA A 113 4.97 -17.33 -40.53
N LEU A 114 3.73 -17.18 -41.00
CA LEU A 114 3.24 -17.91 -42.16
C LEU A 114 4.29 -17.80 -43.27
N ALA A 115 4.70 -18.94 -43.84
CA ALA A 115 5.68 -18.90 -44.92
C ALA A 115 5.13 -18.03 -46.05
N THR A 116 6.00 -17.35 -46.81
CA THR A 116 5.57 -16.46 -47.91
C THR A 116 4.67 -17.23 -48.89
N GLY A 117 3.36 -16.94 -48.85
CA GLY A 117 2.33 -17.62 -49.67
C GLY A 117 1.33 -18.50 -48.90
N GLU A 118 1.51 -18.69 -47.58
CA GLU A 118 0.59 -19.46 -46.74
C GLU A 118 -0.60 -18.58 -46.29
N ARG A 119 -1.83 -19.10 -46.45
CA ARG A 119 -3.04 -18.37 -46.09
C ARG A 119 -3.36 -18.59 -44.61
N PRO A 120 -3.65 -17.52 -43.85
CA PRO A 120 -4.01 -17.67 -42.44
C PRO A 120 -5.31 -18.49 -42.30
N PRO A 121 -5.44 -19.29 -41.23
CA PRO A 121 -6.70 -19.97 -40.93
C PRO A 121 -7.79 -18.91 -40.71
N TYR A 122 -8.92 -19.06 -41.41
CA TYR A 122 -10.09 -18.20 -41.25
C TYR A 122 -11.19 -18.96 -40.51
N ASP A 123 -11.88 -18.25 -39.62
CA ASP A 123 -13.02 -18.77 -38.87
C ASP A 123 -14.28 -18.67 -39.75
N ALA A 124 -14.93 -19.80 -40.01
CA ALA A 124 -16.11 -19.89 -40.85
C ALA A 124 -17.41 -19.56 -40.09
N ASP A 125 -17.35 -19.45 -38.75
CA ASP A 125 -18.50 -19.22 -37.89
C ASP A 125 -18.71 -17.73 -37.54
N ALA A 126 -17.88 -16.83 -38.08
CA ALA A 126 -18.08 -15.39 -37.96
C ALA A 126 -19.16 -14.90 -38.95
N THR A 127 -20.43 -14.92 -38.54
CA THR A 127 -21.57 -14.27 -39.25
C THR A 127 -22.46 -13.53 -38.26
#